data_AF-A0A6G3WP14-F1
#
_entry.id   AF-A0A6G3WP14-F1
#
_cell.length_a   1.000
_cell.length_b   1.000
_cell.length_c   1.000
_cell.angle_alpha   90.00
_cell.angle_beta   90.00
_cell.angle_gamma   90.00
#
_symmetry.space_group_name_H-M   'P 1'
#
loop_
_entity.id
_entity.type
_entity.pdbx_description
1 polymer ?
#
loop_
_entity_poly.entity_id
_entity_poly.type
_entity_poly.pdbx_seq_one_letter_code
_entity_poly.pdbx_strand_id
1 'polypeptide(L)'
;TTVNGAAVTRILTGPDGRVSEVATDAGTYPADVVVLGIGVEPETALARGAGLPVGPHGGLLTDLSMRVVGHENIWAGGDCVEVLDLVAGRTRHIALGTHANKHGQVIGSNVGGGYGTFPGVVGTAVSKVCDL
;
A
#
# COMPACT_ATOMS: atom_id res chain seq x y z
N THR A 1 1.25 12.53 -24.31
CA THR A 1 1.97 13.66 -23.69
C THR A 1 2.20 13.33 -22.23
N THR A 2 3.39 13.59 -21.72
CA THR A 2 3.70 13.46 -20.29
C THR A 2 3.93 14.86 -19.72
N VAL A 3 3.30 15.18 -18.59
CA VAL A 3 3.46 16.45 -17.89
C VAL A 3 4.12 16.13 -16.55
N ASN A 4 5.35 16.58 -16.35
CA ASN A 4 6.14 16.32 -15.15
C ASN A 4 6.25 17.59 -14.30
N GLY A 5 6.34 17.44 -12.98
CA GLY A 5 6.56 18.55 -12.05
C GLY A 5 5.38 19.52 -11.94
N ALA A 6 4.18 19.11 -12.37
CA ALA A 6 2.96 19.91 -12.26
C ALA A 6 2.02 19.28 -11.23
N ALA A 7 1.63 20.05 -10.21
CA ALA A 7 0.69 19.58 -9.20
C ALA A 7 -0.74 19.67 -9.73
N VAL A 8 -1.51 18.58 -9.62
CA VAL A 8 -2.95 18.62 -9.91
C VAL A 8 -3.65 19.43 -8.81
N THR A 9 -4.34 20.49 -9.19
CA THR A 9 -5.03 21.40 -8.27
C THR A 9 -6.54 21.18 -8.26
N ARG A 10 -7.11 20.67 -9.36
CA ARG A 10 -8.55 20.44 -9.47
C ARG A 10 -8.90 19.44 -10.58
N ILE A 11 -9.94 18.64 -10.35
CA ILE A 11 -10.66 17.91 -11.40
C ILE A 11 -11.89 18.75 -11.75
N LEU A 12 -11.99 19.20 -13.00
CA LEU A 12 -13.10 20.02 -13.49
C LEU A 12 -14.18 19.11 -14.07
N THR A 13 -15.44 19.39 -13.73
CA THR A 13 -16.60 18.64 -14.20
C THR A 13 -17.54 19.53 -15.01
N GLY A 14 -18.14 18.95 -16.05
CA GLY A 14 -19.21 19.58 -16.81
C GLY A 14 -20.54 19.67 -16.05
N PRO A 15 -21.58 20.27 -16.65
CA PRO A 15 -22.91 20.42 -16.04
C PRO A 15 -23.61 19.09 -15.69
N ASP A 16 -23.20 17.99 -16.33
CA ASP A 16 -23.69 16.63 -16.08
C ASP A 16 -22.91 15.89 -14.98
N GLY A 17 -21.94 16.56 -14.36
CA GLY A 17 -21.07 15.99 -13.31
C GLY A 17 -19.95 15.10 -13.83
N ARG A 18 -19.80 14.94 -15.15
CA ARG A 18 -18.69 14.18 -15.73
C ARG A 18 -17.42 15.01 -15.76
N VAL A 19 -16.27 14.36 -15.59
CA VAL A 19 -14.97 15.04 -15.76
C VAL A 19 -14.84 15.54 -17.20
N SER A 20 -14.31 16.74 -17.34
CA SER A 20 -14.01 17.35 -18.64
C SER A 20 -12.53 17.72 -18.76
N GLU A 21 -11.91 18.14 -17.65
CA GLU A 21 -10.52 18.61 -17.63
C GLU A 21 -9.85 18.33 -16.28
N VAL A 22 -8.51 18.23 -16.31
CA VAL A 22 -7.65 18.25 -15.13
C VAL A 22 -6.88 19.57 -15.11
N ALA A 23 -7.04 20.34 -14.04
CA ALA A 23 -6.29 21.56 -13.82
C ALA A 23 -5.04 21.29 -12.98
N THR A 24 -3.94 21.90 -13.41
CA THR A 24 -2.66 21.94 -12.70
C THR A 24 -2.21 23.38 -12.50
N ASP A 25 -1.14 23.59 -11.74
CA ASP A 25 -0.44 24.87 -11.65
C ASP A 25 0.21 25.32 -12.98
N ALA A 26 0.37 24.43 -13.96
CA ALA A 26 0.95 24.71 -15.28
C ALA A 26 -0.09 24.90 -16.40
N GLY A 27 -1.38 24.63 -16.14
CA GLY A 27 -2.45 24.73 -17.12
C GLY A 27 -3.54 23.68 -16.97
N THR A 28 -4.47 23.64 -17.92
CA THR A 28 -5.58 22.67 -17.96
C THR A 28 -5.41 21.66 -19.10
N TYR A 29 -5.84 20.43 -18.86
CA TYR A 29 -5.72 19.32 -19.78
C TYR A 29 -7.08 18.62 -19.96
N PRO A 30 -7.63 18.53 -21.18
CA PRO A 30 -8.88 17.81 -21.43
C PRO A 30 -8.78 16.33 -21.06
N ALA A 31 -9.79 15.80 -20.37
CA ALA A 31 -9.87 14.39 -19.99
C ALA A 31 -11.32 13.96 -19.73
N ASP A 32 -11.74 12.87 -20.36
CA ASP A 32 -13.04 12.23 -20.12
C ASP A 32 -12.96 11.14 -19.02
N VAL A 33 -11.74 10.72 -18.66
CA VAL A 33 -11.45 9.74 -17.61
C VAL A 33 -10.20 10.18 -16.84
N VAL A 34 -10.25 10.09 -15.52
CA VAL A 34 -9.12 10.37 -14.63
C VAL A 34 -8.85 9.15 -13.76
N VAL A 35 -7.61 8.66 -13.79
CA VAL A 35 -7.14 7.54 -12.95
C VAL A 35 -6.16 8.09 -11.93
N LEU A 36 -6.41 7.86 -10.64
CA LEU A 36 -5.56 8.32 -9.55
C LEU A 36 -4.50 7.26 -9.22
N GLY A 37 -3.26 7.51 -9.64
CA GLY A 37 -2.10 6.66 -9.36
C GLY A 37 -1.08 7.33 -8.44
N ILE A 38 -1.53 7.96 -7.35
CA ILE A 38 -0.73 8.84 -6.50
C ILE A 38 -0.15 8.18 -5.25
N GLY A 39 -0.14 6.84 -5.21
CA GLY A 39 0.21 6.05 -4.04
C GLY A 39 -1.02 5.62 -3.23
N VAL A 40 -0.77 4.83 -2.18
CA VAL A 40 -1.78 4.28 -1.27
C VAL A 40 -1.30 4.40 0.16
N GLU A 41 -2.24 4.46 1.10
CA GLU A 41 -1.98 4.43 2.54
C GLU A 41 -2.59 3.16 3.16
N PRO A 42 -1.99 2.60 4.22
CA PRO A 42 -2.59 1.47 4.94
C PRO A 42 -3.97 1.82 5.51
N GLU A 43 -4.99 1.05 5.17
CA GLU A 43 -6.31 1.18 5.79
C GLU A 43 -6.32 0.49 7.16
N THR A 44 -5.98 1.23 8.21
CA THR A 44 -5.82 0.71 9.58
C THR A 44 -6.77 1.37 10.59
N ALA A 45 -7.85 2.03 10.15
CA ALA A 45 -8.76 2.73 11.06
C ALA A 45 -9.35 1.80 12.13
N LEU A 46 -9.78 0.59 11.73
CA LEU A 46 -10.28 -0.42 12.67
C LEU A 46 -9.20 -0.85 13.68
N ALA A 47 -7.99 -1.13 13.19
CA ALA A 47 -6.88 -1.59 14.03
C ALA A 47 -6.47 -0.53 15.07
N ARG A 48 -6.39 0.74 14.64
CA ARG A 48 -6.15 1.87 15.55
C ARG A 48 -7.27 2.03 16.58
N GLY A 49 -8.53 1.95 16.14
CA GLY A 49 -9.69 2.00 17.03
C GLY A 49 -9.71 0.88 18.07
N ALA A 50 -9.15 -0.29 17.73
CA ALA A 50 -8.97 -1.43 18.63
C ALA A 50 -7.70 -1.36 19.50
N GLY A 51 -6.88 -0.30 19.38
CA GLY A 51 -5.64 -0.14 20.14
C GLY A 51 -4.49 -1.03 19.68
N LEU A 52 -4.55 -1.60 18.48
CA LEU A 52 -3.47 -2.43 17.93
C LEU A 52 -2.25 -1.57 17.55
N PRO A 53 -1.02 -2.11 17.66
CA PRO A 53 0.18 -1.37 17.34
C PRO A 53 0.26 -1.05 15.84
N VAL A 54 0.39 0.24 15.55
CA VAL A 54 0.56 0.77 14.20
C VAL A 54 1.83 1.59 14.15
N GLY A 55 2.66 1.35 13.14
CA GLY A 55 3.96 1.98 12.98
C GLY A 55 3.89 3.40 12.41
N PRO A 56 5.07 4.03 12.21
CA PRO A 56 5.17 5.41 11.73
C PRO A 56 4.68 5.61 10.30
N HIS A 57 4.59 4.54 9.50
CA HIS A 57 4.04 4.57 8.14
C HIS A 57 2.56 4.18 8.08
N GLY A 58 1.91 4.02 9.25
CA GLY A 58 0.47 3.80 9.34
C GLY A 58 0.02 2.35 9.20
N GLY A 59 0.95 1.41 8.98
CA GLY A 59 0.65 -0.02 8.89
C GLY A 59 0.73 -0.73 10.25
N LEU A 60 -0.04 -1.81 10.40
CA LEU A 60 0.06 -2.71 11.55
C LEU A 60 1.48 -3.27 11.68
N LEU A 61 1.97 -3.33 12.92
CA LEU A 61 3.26 -3.95 13.22
C LEU A 61 3.07 -5.44 13.47
N THR A 62 3.84 -6.27 12.76
CA THR A 62 3.82 -7.71 12.91
C THR A 62 5.17 -8.30 13.26
N ASP A 63 5.17 -9.48 13.90
CA ASP A 63 6.35 -10.32 14.05
C ASP A 63 6.66 -11.14 12.78
N LEU A 64 7.69 -12.00 12.85
CA LEU A 64 8.08 -12.88 11.74
C LEU A 64 7.01 -13.89 11.36
N SER A 65 6.09 -14.23 12.27
CA SER A 65 4.96 -15.13 12.03
C SER A 65 3.73 -14.40 11.49
N MET A 66 3.87 -13.11 11.14
CA MET A 66 2.80 -12.20 10.73
C MET A 66 1.72 -11.96 11.80
N ARG A 67 2.02 -12.25 13.07
CA ARG A 67 1.12 -11.91 14.20
C ARG A 67 1.30 -10.44 14.52
N VAL A 68 0.20 -9.78 14.87
CA VAL A 68 0.25 -8.40 15.39
C VAL A 68 1.04 -8.41 16.69
N VAL A 69 2.03 -7.52 16.80
CA VAL A 69 2.96 -7.48 17.94
C VAL A 69 2.18 -7.38 19.26
N GLY A 70 2.46 -8.28 20.20
CA GLY A 70 1.80 -8.31 21.50
C GLY A 70 0.44 -9.03 21.53
N HIS A 71 0.01 -9.65 20.42
CA HIS A 71 -1.25 -10.40 20.34
C HIS A 71 -1.03 -11.81 19.80
N GLU A 72 -1.58 -12.81 20.50
CA GLU A 72 -1.40 -14.22 20.12
C GLU A 72 -2.38 -14.69 19.03
N ASN A 73 -3.56 -14.07 18.97
CA ASN A 73 -4.70 -14.51 18.16
C ASN A 73 -5.08 -13.51 17.05
N ILE A 74 -4.20 -12.57 16.72
CA ILE A 74 -4.43 -11.56 15.69
C ILE A 74 -3.26 -11.57 14.71
N TRP A 75 -3.57 -11.70 13.42
CA TRP A 75 -2.61 -11.64 12.33
C TRP A 75 -2.96 -10.51 11.38
N ALA A 76 -1.94 -10.00 10.68
CA ALA A 76 -2.11 -8.99 9.65
C ALA A 76 -1.15 -9.24 8.50
N GLY A 77 -1.54 -8.86 7.29
CA GLY A 77 -0.75 -9.09 6.07
C GLY A 77 -1.28 -8.26 4.92
N GLY A 78 -0.64 -8.35 3.76
CA GLY A 78 -0.92 -7.46 2.63
C GLY A 78 -0.56 -6.00 2.88
N ASP A 79 -1.35 -5.10 2.31
CA ASP A 79 -1.01 -3.68 2.24
C ASP A 79 -1.35 -2.89 3.53
N CYS A 80 -1.93 -3.55 4.53
CA CYS A 80 -2.24 -2.95 5.83
C CYS A 80 -1.11 -3.06 6.87
N VAL A 81 0.01 -3.71 6.54
CA VAL A 81 1.15 -3.89 7.46
C VAL A 81 2.37 -3.08 7.02
N GLU A 82 3.25 -2.81 7.99
CA GLU A 82 4.64 -2.48 7.68
C GLU A 82 5.48 -3.75 7.61
N VAL A 83 6.44 -3.77 6.69
CA VAL A 83 7.38 -4.87 6.50
C VAL A 83 8.80 -4.41 6.81
N LEU A 84 9.64 -5.33 7.31
CA LEU A 84 11.06 -5.05 7.46
C LEU A 84 11.71 -4.91 6.08
N ASP A 85 12.20 -3.72 5.77
CA ASP A 85 13.11 -3.49 4.65
C ASP A 85 14.49 -4.00 5.06
N LEU A 86 14.90 -5.12 4.47
CA LEU A 86 16.15 -5.83 4.78
C LEU A 86 17.39 -5.04 4.35
N VAL A 87 17.24 -4.08 3.44
CA VAL A 87 18.35 -3.22 3.01
C VAL A 87 18.52 -2.06 3.99
N ALA A 88 17.43 -1.42 4.39
CA ALA A 88 17.47 -0.28 5.30
C ALA A 88 17.51 -0.67 6.79
N GLY A 89 17.23 -1.93 7.14
CA GLY A 89 17.20 -2.41 8.52
C GLY A 89 16.07 -1.81 9.36
N ARG A 90 15.00 -1.31 8.74
CA ARG A 90 13.86 -0.67 9.42
C ARG A 90 12.54 -1.01 8.75
N THR A 91 11.44 -0.88 9.48
CA THR A 91 10.11 -1.11 8.90
C THR A 91 9.74 -0.02 7.89
N ARG A 92 9.01 -0.40 6.85
CA ARG A 92 8.44 0.48 5.82
C ARG A 92 7.09 -0.04 5.35
N HIS A 93 6.28 0.84 4.78
CA HIS A 93 5.11 0.42 3.99
C HIS A 93 5.52 0.17 2.53
N ILE A 94 5.40 -1.07 2.08
CA ILE A 94 5.72 -1.49 0.71
C ILE A 94 4.59 -2.39 0.20
N ALA A 95 3.56 -1.75 -0.36
CA ALA A 95 2.35 -2.38 -0.88
C ALA A 95 2.59 -3.08 -2.22
N LEU A 96 2.89 -4.38 -2.18
CA LEU A 96 3.07 -5.22 -3.36
C LEU A 96 2.26 -6.51 -3.20
N GLY A 97 1.51 -6.90 -4.23
CA GLY A 97 0.71 -8.13 -4.21
C GLY A 97 1.55 -9.41 -3.98
N THR A 98 2.84 -9.39 -4.35
CA THR A 98 3.78 -10.47 -4.05
C THR A 98 4.04 -10.62 -2.55
N HIS A 99 4.05 -9.52 -1.79
CA HIS A 99 4.14 -9.53 -0.33
C HIS A 99 2.84 -10.06 0.27
N ALA A 100 1.69 -9.54 -0.19
CA ALA A 100 0.37 -9.97 0.28
C ALA A 100 0.17 -11.48 0.19
N ASN A 101 0.52 -12.09 -0.94
CA ASN A 101 0.43 -13.54 -1.13
C ASN A 101 1.33 -14.31 -0.15
N LYS A 102 2.58 -13.87 0.05
CA LYS A 102 3.52 -14.52 0.99
C LYS A 102 3.05 -14.37 2.44
N HIS A 103 2.56 -13.18 2.81
CA HIS A 103 1.97 -12.93 4.12
C HIS A 103 0.80 -13.90 4.35
N GLY A 104 -0.12 -14.01 3.38
CA GLY A 104 -1.27 -14.93 3.45
C GLY A 104 -0.86 -16.40 3.64
N GLN A 105 0.17 -16.87 2.94
CA GLN A 105 0.69 -18.24 3.12
C GLN A 105 1.26 -18.48 4.51
N VAL A 106 2.03 -17.52 5.05
CA VAL A 106 2.60 -17.59 6.40
C VAL A 106 1.49 -17.56 7.45
N ILE A 107 0.55 -16.63 7.34
CA ILE A 107 -0.61 -16.51 8.23
C ILE A 107 -1.43 -17.79 8.22
N GLY A 108 -1.82 -18.29 7.04
CA GLY A 108 -2.60 -19.50 6.91
C GLY A 108 -1.91 -20.72 7.53
N SER A 109 -0.60 -20.86 7.31
CA SER A 109 0.20 -21.94 7.91
C SER A 109 0.22 -21.86 9.44
N ASN A 110 0.42 -20.66 10.00
CA ASN A 110 0.50 -20.44 11.44
C ASN A 110 -0.86 -20.60 12.14
N VAL A 111 -1.94 -20.12 11.53
CA VAL A 111 -3.32 -20.31 12.03
C VAL A 111 -3.71 -21.79 11.98
N GLY A 112 -3.25 -22.53 10.98
CA GLY A 112 -3.47 -23.98 10.85
C GLY A 112 -2.64 -24.85 11.80
N GLY A 113 -1.86 -24.27 12.71
CA GLY A 113 -1.00 -25.00 13.65
C GLY A 113 0.36 -25.44 13.08
N GLY A 114 0.68 -24.99 11.86
CA GLY A 114 2.00 -25.14 11.27
C GLY A 114 3.00 -24.08 11.74
N TYR A 115 4.13 -24.01 11.04
CA TYR A 115 5.18 -23.01 11.25
C TYR A 115 5.58 -22.36 9.92
N GLY A 116 5.41 -21.05 9.84
CA GLY A 116 5.83 -20.22 8.73
C GLY A 116 6.38 -18.89 9.22
N THR A 117 7.35 -18.35 8.50
CA THR A 117 7.94 -17.03 8.78
C THR A 117 8.10 -16.19 7.53
N PHE A 118 8.01 -14.87 7.70
CA PHE A 118 8.28 -13.87 6.69
C PHE A 118 9.39 -12.93 7.19
N PRO A 119 10.62 -13.03 6.66
CA PRO A 119 11.77 -12.32 7.20
C PRO A 119 11.81 -10.82 6.85
N GLY A 120 11.00 -10.38 5.88
CA GLY A 120 11.06 -9.04 5.33
C GLY A 120 11.25 -9.04 3.81
N VAL A 121 11.56 -7.87 3.27
CA VAL A 121 11.61 -7.62 1.82
C VAL A 121 12.82 -6.80 1.44
N VAL A 122 13.22 -6.89 0.17
CA VAL A 122 14.24 -6.02 -0.44
C VAL A 122 13.63 -5.05 -1.47
N GLY A 123 12.30 -4.99 -1.58
CA GLY A 123 11.60 -4.05 -2.45
C GLY A 123 11.61 -4.39 -3.95
N THR A 124 11.80 -5.66 -4.33
CA THR A 124 11.77 -6.08 -5.74
C THR A 124 10.41 -5.81 -6.37
N ALA A 125 10.38 -4.98 -7.41
CA ALA A 125 9.22 -4.71 -8.24
C ALA A 125 9.61 -4.77 -9.72
N VAL A 126 8.64 -5.11 -10.58
CA VAL A 126 8.81 -5.12 -12.04
C VAL A 126 7.56 -4.53 -12.68
N SER A 127 7.74 -3.81 -13.78
CA SER A 127 6.67 -3.25 -14.60
C SER A 127 7.07 -3.33 -16.06
N LYS A 128 6.08 -3.49 -16.94
CA LYS A 128 6.26 -3.43 -18.38
C LYS A 128 5.59 -2.17 -18.90
N VAL A 129 6.30 -1.37 -19.69
CA VAL A 129 5.80 -0.12 -20.28
C VAL A 129 6.02 -0.17 -21.78
N CYS A 130 4.94 -0.43 -22.53
CA CYS A 130 5.01 -0.69 -23.97
C CYS A 130 6.00 -1.83 -24.27
N ASP A 131 7.16 -1.53 -24.86
CA ASP A 131 8.19 -2.50 -25.22
C ASP A 131 9.32 -2.61 -24.18
N LEU A 132 9.29 -1.81 -23.12
CA LEU A 132 10.24 -1.82 -21.99
C LEU A 132 9.77 -2.75 -20.87
#